data_AF-A0AA91TWQ7-F1
#
_entry.id   AF-A0AA91TWQ7-F1
#
_cell.length_a   1.000
_cell.length_b   1.000
_cell.length_c   1.000
_cell.angle_alpha   90.00
_cell.angle_beta   90.00
_cell.angle_gamma   90.00
#
_symmetry.space_group_name_H-M   'P 1'
#
loop_
_entity.id
_entity.type
_entity.pdbx_description
1 polymer ?
#
loop_
_entity_poly.entity_id
_entity_poly.type
_entity_poly.pdbx_seq_one_letter_code
_entity_poly.pdbx_strand_id
1 'polypeptide(L)'
;MTDKVKLGRYRNTSYFVRYDGDGSNRQYTWNGSKNGKPDVKEVPREVVEWLTMSTICFDKGELVIMDQNETTTELKDGIAEIETYENNTHSHEEIKKLLEGNINKMKASLNKITVDSEKQFVLEVAATLKDDLTKGKIDFLANWMNIDPSLLFE
;
A
#
# COMPACT_ATOMS: atom_id res chain seq x y z
N MET A 1 -13.35 -12.62 24.23
CA MET A 1 -12.49 -12.94 23.06
C MET A 1 -11.91 -11.62 22.62
N THR A 2 -10.61 -11.53 22.36
CA THR A 2 -10.04 -10.31 21.79
C THR A 2 -10.35 -10.32 20.31
N ASP A 3 -11.18 -9.37 19.84
CA ASP A 3 -11.45 -9.22 18.41
C ASP A 3 -10.14 -9.01 17.68
N LYS A 4 -9.93 -9.78 16.61
CA LYS A 4 -8.73 -9.75 15.78
C LYS A 4 -9.06 -9.23 14.39
N VAL A 5 -8.11 -8.52 13.80
CA VAL A 5 -8.21 -7.93 12.47
C VAL A 5 -6.98 -8.32 11.66
N LYS A 6 -7.17 -8.70 10.39
CA LYS A 6 -6.04 -8.92 9.48
C LYS A 6 -5.53 -7.63 8.89
N LEU A 7 -4.26 -7.34 9.17
CA LEU A 7 -3.50 -6.28 8.51
C LEU A 7 -2.51 -6.90 7.52
N GLY A 8 -2.57 -6.41 6.28
CA GLY A 8 -1.70 -6.80 5.18
C GLY A 8 -0.70 -5.71 4.82
N ARG A 9 0.52 -6.11 4.42
CA ARG A 9 1.52 -5.23 3.82
C ARG A 9 1.66 -5.56 2.33
N TYR A 10 1.18 -4.67 1.45
CA TYR A 10 1.28 -4.86 0.00
C TYR A 10 2.65 -4.51 -0.58
N ARG A 11 3.34 -3.49 -0.07
CA ARG A 11 4.65 -3.08 -0.58
C ARG A 11 5.73 -4.12 -0.25
N ASN A 12 6.79 -4.17 -1.04
CA ASN A 12 7.88 -5.14 -0.85
C ASN A 12 8.78 -4.82 0.35
N THR A 13 8.74 -3.57 0.86
CA THR A 13 9.51 -3.15 2.03
C THR A 13 8.84 -3.56 3.34
N SER A 14 9.66 -3.90 4.33
CA SER A 14 9.19 -4.21 5.67
C SER A 14 8.61 -2.98 6.37
N TYR A 15 7.58 -3.19 7.18
CA TYR A 15 7.03 -2.20 8.09
C TYR A 15 7.11 -2.76 9.52
N PHE A 16 7.55 -1.95 10.47
CA PHE A 16 7.56 -2.33 11.88
C PHE A 16 7.08 -1.18 12.74
N VAL A 17 6.46 -1.52 13.85
CA VAL A 17 5.89 -0.55 14.79
C VAL A 17 5.98 -1.10 16.19
N ARG A 18 6.36 -0.24 17.14
CA ARG A 18 6.37 -0.57 18.56
C ARG A 18 5.07 -0.09 19.17
N TYR A 19 4.24 -1.04 19.58
CA TYR A 19 2.99 -0.80 20.27
C TYR A 19 3.27 -0.54 21.75
N ASP A 20 2.83 0.61 22.24
CA ASP A 20 2.97 1.04 23.62
C ASP A 20 1.63 1.35 24.32
N GLY A 21 0.50 1.13 23.64
CA GLY A 21 -0.84 1.47 24.16
C GLY A 21 -1.27 0.75 25.44
N ASP A 22 -0.68 -0.42 25.75
CA ASP A 22 -0.92 -1.19 26.98
C ASP A 22 0.31 -1.23 27.93
N GLY A 23 1.35 -0.44 27.63
CA GLY A 23 2.63 -0.46 28.36
C GLY A 23 3.51 -1.69 28.10
N SER A 24 3.08 -2.65 27.28
CA SER A 24 3.80 -3.90 27.03
C SER A 24 4.98 -3.77 26.06
N ASN A 25 5.08 -2.64 25.33
CA ASN A 25 6.19 -2.34 24.42
C ASN A 25 6.43 -3.42 23.33
N ARG A 26 5.37 -4.10 22.89
CA ARG A 26 5.46 -5.16 21.88
C ARG A 26 5.80 -4.58 20.50
N GLN A 27 6.67 -5.24 19.77
CA GLN A 27 6.96 -4.89 18.38
C GLN A 27 6.14 -5.77 17.42
N TYR A 28 5.45 -5.14 16.49
CA TYR A 28 4.85 -5.79 15.33
C TYR A 28 5.70 -5.52 14.09
N THR A 29 5.82 -6.50 13.21
CA THR A 29 6.64 -6.41 12.00
C THR A 29 5.96 -7.14 10.87
N TRP A 30 5.85 -6.51 9.70
CA TRP A 30 5.43 -7.09 8.44
C TRP A 30 6.65 -7.05 7.52
N ASN A 31 7.00 -8.18 6.91
CA ASN A 31 8.23 -8.33 6.13
C ASN A 31 8.14 -7.73 4.72
N GLY A 32 6.97 -7.23 4.32
CA GLY A 32 6.71 -6.85 2.94
C GLY A 32 6.15 -7.99 2.11
N SER A 33 5.58 -7.63 0.97
CA SER A 33 5.10 -8.58 -0.02
C SER A 33 6.25 -9.39 -0.62
N LYS A 34 5.96 -10.67 -0.92
CA LYS A 34 6.89 -11.56 -1.61
C LYS A 34 6.16 -12.24 -2.76
N ASN A 35 6.71 -12.12 -3.97
CA ASN A 35 6.11 -12.66 -5.20
C ASN A 35 4.65 -12.22 -5.39
N GLY A 36 4.37 -10.93 -5.15
CA GLY A 36 3.02 -10.34 -5.27
C GLY A 36 2.05 -10.70 -4.14
N LYS A 37 2.45 -11.52 -3.16
CA LYS A 37 1.61 -11.90 -2.02
C LYS A 37 1.92 -11.02 -0.80
N PRO A 38 0.94 -10.33 -0.20
CA PRO A 38 1.16 -9.54 1.01
C PRO A 38 1.62 -10.41 2.18
N ASP A 39 2.43 -9.83 3.07
CA ASP A 39 2.57 -10.36 4.42
C ASP A 39 1.34 -9.96 5.24
N VAL A 40 0.65 -10.94 5.83
CA VAL A 40 -0.64 -10.74 6.51
C VAL A 40 -0.53 -11.24 7.94
N LYS A 41 -0.96 -10.40 8.89
CA LYS A 41 -0.95 -10.75 10.31
C LYS A 41 -2.28 -10.41 10.96
N GLU A 42 -2.74 -11.31 11.81
CA GLU A 42 -3.85 -11.04 12.72
C GLU A 42 -3.34 -10.30 13.94
N VAL A 43 -3.89 -9.12 14.20
CA VAL A 43 -3.59 -8.31 15.38
C VAL A 43 -4.85 -8.03 16.18
N PRO A 44 -4.77 -7.83 17.50
CA PRO A 44 -5.88 -7.32 18.30
C PRO A 44 -6.47 -6.03 17.73
N ARG A 45 -7.78 -5.84 17.82
CA ARG A 45 -8.49 -4.60 17.40
C ARG A 45 -7.86 -3.35 18.03
N GLU A 46 -7.50 -3.41 19.32
CA GLU A 46 -6.84 -2.31 20.05
C GLU A 46 -5.53 -1.85 19.40
N VAL A 47 -4.81 -2.74 18.72
CA VAL A 47 -3.58 -2.39 17.99
C VAL A 47 -3.93 -1.61 16.73
N VAL A 48 -5.00 -1.98 16.03
CA VAL A 48 -5.48 -1.24 14.85
C VAL A 48 -5.95 0.15 15.25
N GLU A 49 -6.74 0.26 16.31
CA GLU A 49 -7.23 1.55 16.82
C GLU A 49 -6.07 2.45 17.24
N TRP A 50 -5.07 1.89 17.95
CA TRP A 50 -3.86 2.64 18.30
C TRP A 50 -3.07 3.07 17.06
N LEU A 51 -2.95 2.22 16.02
CA LEU A 51 -2.29 2.59 14.76
C LEU A 51 -3.01 3.76 14.08
N THR A 52 -4.34 3.77 14.08
CA THR A 52 -5.16 4.86 13.53
C THR A 52 -4.99 6.16 14.31
N MET A 53 -4.94 6.10 15.65
CA MET A 53 -4.91 7.31 16.49
C MET A 53 -3.50 7.87 16.72
N SER A 54 -2.49 7.01 16.76
CA SER A 54 -1.16 7.35 17.30
C SER A 54 -0.06 7.32 16.24
N THR A 55 -0.38 6.93 15.01
CA THR A 55 0.61 6.81 13.93
C THR A 55 0.03 7.29 12.59
N ILE A 56 0.91 7.45 11.61
CA ILE A 56 0.56 7.76 10.22
C ILE A 56 0.43 6.49 9.36
N CYS A 57 0.25 5.32 9.98
CA CYS A 57 0.24 4.02 9.32
C CYS A 57 -0.77 3.95 8.18
N PHE A 58 -2.01 4.33 8.43
CA PHE A 58 -3.08 4.28 7.43
C PHE A 58 -3.03 5.48 6.48
N ASP A 59 -2.68 6.67 6.94
CA ASP A 59 -2.49 7.84 6.07
C ASP A 59 -1.45 7.58 4.98
N LYS A 60 -0.36 6.88 5.32
CA LYS A 60 0.70 6.50 4.38
C LYS A 60 0.43 5.20 3.63
N GLY A 61 -0.70 4.55 3.86
CA GLY A 61 -1.02 3.24 3.27
C GLY A 61 0.00 2.15 3.63
N GLU A 62 0.59 2.22 4.83
CA GLU A 62 1.63 1.26 5.21
C GLU A 62 1.06 -0.15 5.44
N LEU A 63 -0.14 -0.23 6.01
CA LEU A 63 -0.87 -1.46 6.22
C LEU A 63 -2.29 -1.34 5.69
N VAL A 64 -2.87 -2.46 5.28
CA VAL A 64 -4.21 -2.55 4.71
C VAL A 64 -5.09 -3.43 5.57
N ILE A 65 -6.28 -2.95 5.92
CA ILE A 65 -7.31 -3.73 6.60
C ILE A 65 -7.94 -4.69 5.58
N MET A 66 -7.66 -5.99 5.70
CA MET A 66 -7.96 -6.99 4.67
C MET A 66 -9.32 -7.69 4.83
N ASP A 67 -9.85 -7.79 6.04
CA ASP A 67 -11.16 -8.41 6.23
C ASP A 67 -12.28 -7.45 5.81
N GLN A 68 -13.43 -8.00 5.41
CA GLN A 68 -14.65 -7.27 5.11
C GLN A 68 -15.76 -7.77 6.03
N ASN A 69 -15.94 -7.07 7.14
CA ASN A 69 -16.99 -7.26 8.13
C ASN A 69 -17.33 -5.92 8.81
N GLU A 70 -18.40 -5.90 9.60
CA GLU A 70 -18.88 -4.71 10.31
C GLU A 70 -17.76 -4.02 11.12
N THR A 71 -16.99 -4.79 11.89
CA THR A 71 -15.82 -4.31 12.66
C THR A 71 -14.78 -3.59 11.79
N THR A 72 -14.42 -4.16 10.64
CA THR A 72 -13.43 -3.53 9.74
C THR A 72 -13.97 -2.33 8.99
N THR A 73 -15.29 -2.26 8.76
CA THR A 73 -15.93 -1.08 8.18
C THR A 73 -15.85 0.08 9.16
N GLU A 74 -16.22 -0.13 10.42
CA GLU A 74 -16.07 0.89 11.47
C GLU A 74 -14.63 1.41 11.58
N LEU A 75 -13.64 0.51 11.51
CA LEU A 75 -12.23 0.89 11.59
C LEU A 75 -11.77 1.72 10.39
N LYS A 76 -12.30 1.43 9.19
CA LYS A 76 -12.03 2.23 7.98
C LYS A 76 -12.71 3.59 8.05
N ASP A 77 -13.96 3.65 8.51
CA ASP A 77 -14.70 4.89 8.70
C ASP A 77 -14.02 5.83 9.72
N GLY A 78 -13.23 5.26 10.63
CA GLY A 78 -12.41 6.02 11.58
C GLY A 78 -11.10 6.58 11.03
N ILE A 79 -10.71 6.25 9.78
CA ILE A 79 -9.51 6.81 9.15
C ILE A 79 -9.81 8.25 8.71
N ALA A 80 -9.06 9.21 9.25
CA ALA A 80 -9.30 10.64 9.02
C ALA A 80 -9.30 11.02 7.53
N GLU A 81 -8.38 10.45 6.76
CA GLU A 81 -8.21 10.71 5.33
C GLU A 81 -8.38 9.42 4.50
N ILE A 82 -9.60 8.86 4.54
CA ILE A 82 -9.90 7.57 3.87
C ILE A 82 -9.54 7.56 2.38
N GLU A 83 -9.77 8.65 1.66
CA GLU A 83 -9.42 8.75 0.24
C GLU A 83 -7.89 8.69 0.04
N THR A 84 -7.13 9.33 0.93
CA THR A 84 -5.66 9.25 0.90
C THR A 84 -5.18 7.82 1.19
N TYR A 85 -5.80 7.15 2.17
CA TYR A 85 -5.50 5.74 2.46
C TYR A 85 -5.77 4.85 1.22
N GLU A 86 -6.94 4.96 0.60
CA GLU A 86 -7.31 4.15 -0.58
C GLU A 86 -6.37 4.42 -1.76
N ASN A 87 -6.04 5.69 -2.02
CA ASN A 87 -5.11 6.08 -3.08
C ASN A 87 -3.67 5.61 -2.83
N ASN A 88 -3.31 5.14 -1.64
CA ASN A 88 -1.95 4.69 -1.32
C ASN A 88 -1.88 3.22 -0.88
N THR A 89 -2.92 2.42 -1.13
CA THR A 89 -3.01 1.01 -0.70
C THR A 89 -3.35 0.05 -1.83
N HIS A 90 -2.74 0.23 -3.00
CA HIS A 90 -2.98 -0.66 -4.13
C HIS A 90 -2.27 -2.00 -3.93
N SER A 91 -2.99 -3.09 -4.17
CA SER A 91 -2.40 -4.42 -4.26
C SER A 91 -1.59 -4.59 -5.54
N HIS A 92 -0.70 -5.58 -5.55
CA HIS A 92 0.07 -5.95 -6.75
C HIS A 92 -0.83 -6.19 -7.98
N GLU A 93 -1.95 -6.90 -7.78
CA GLU A 93 -2.90 -7.22 -8.85
C GLU A 93 -3.66 -5.99 -9.36
N GLU A 94 -3.98 -5.04 -8.48
CA GLU A 94 -4.61 -3.78 -8.90
C GLU A 94 -3.65 -2.92 -9.73
N ILE A 95 -2.39 -2.81 -9.29
CA ILE A 95 -1.35 -2.10 -10.05
C ILE A 95 -1.14 -2.77 -11.40
N LYS A 96 -1.02 -4.09 -11.44
CA LYS A 96 -0.88 -4.85 -12.70
C LYS A 96 -2.04 -4.56 -13.66
N LYS A 97 -3.28 -4.64 -13.20
CA LYS A 97 -4.46 -4.32 -14.01
C LYS A 97 -4.48 -2.88 -14.50
N LEU A 98 -4.04 -1.92 -13.67
CA LEU A 98 -3.92 -0.52 -14.06
C LEU A 98 -2.87 -0.35 -15.18
N LEU A 99 -1.72 -1.00 -15.03
CA LEU A 99 -0.59 -0.94 -15.96
C LEU A 99 -0.88 -1.64 -17.29
N GLU A 100 -1.63 -2.74 -17.30
CA GLU A 100 -2.04 -3.45 -18.52
C GLU A 100 -3.20 -2.74 -19.24
N GLY A 101 -4.03 -2.00 -18.50
CA GLY A 101 -5.23 -1.34 -18.99
C GLY A 101 -5.03 -0.06 -19.82
N ASN A 102 -6.06 0.80 -19.81
CA ASN A 102 -6.08 2.04 -20.58
C ASN A 102 -5.16 3.11 -19.97
N ILE A 103 -4.32 3.73 -20.80
CA ILE A 103 -3.33 4.72 -20.37
C ILE A 103 -3.94 5.95 -19.68
N ASN A 104 -5.11 6.45 -20.09
CA ASN A 104 -5.71 7.63 -19.46
C ASN A 104 -6.23 7.31 -18.05
N LYS A 105 -6.82 6.11 -17.87
CA LYS A 105 -7.23 5.62 -16.54
C LYS A 105 -6.01 5.41 -15.64
N MET A 106 -4.95 4.79 -16.17
CA MET A 106 -3.69 4.60 -15.47
C MET A 106 -3.13 5.94 -14.96
N LYS A 107 -3.00 6.95 -15.83
CA LYS A 107 -2.54 8.29 -15.45
C LYS A 107 -3.41 8.93 -14.37
N ALA A 108 -4.73 8.85 -14.53
CA ALA A 108 -5.67 9.43 -13.57
C ALA A 108 -5.56 8.78 -12.19
N SER A 109 -5.42 7.46 -12.11
CA SER A 109 -5.24 6.73 -10.86
C SER A 109 -3.86 7.00 -10.23
N LEU A 110 -2.78 6.89 -11.01
CA LEU A 110 -1.42 7.06 -10.47
C LEU A 110 -1.14 8.49 -9.97
N ASN A 111 -1.75 9.51 -10.59
CA ASN A 111 -1.60 10.89 -10.11
C ASN A 111 -2.27 11.17 -8.75
N LYS A 112 -3.12 10.27 -8.25
CA LYS A 112 -3.71 10.38 -6.91
C LYS A 112 -2.80 9.85 -5.80
N ILE A 113 -1.79 9.05 -6.15
CA ILE A 113 -0.83 8.51 -5.19
C ILE A 113 0.04 9.67 -4.68
N THR A 114 0.03 9.87 -3.37
CA THR A 114 0.76 10.96 -2.71
C THR A 114 2.03 10.49 -2.00
N VAL A 115 2.18 9.17 -1.80
CA VAL A 115 3.28 8.59 -1.02
C VAL A 115 4.34 7.98 -1.92
N ASP A 116 5.60 8.42 -1.77
CA ASP A 116 6.70 7.97 -2.64
C ASP A 116 6.97 6.47 -2.55
N SER A 117 6.82 5.84 -1.38
CA SER A 117 6.98 4.38 -1.26
C SER A 117 5.92 3.60 -2.04
N GLU A 118 4.72 4.15 -2.21
CA GLU A 118 3.70 3.56 -3.08
C GLU A 118 4.10 3.71 -4.55
N LYS A 119 4.62 4.88 -4.94
CA LYS A 119 5.10 5.10 -6.31
C LYS A 119 6.25 4.15 -6.67
N GLN A 120 7.17 3.94 -5.74
CA GLN A 120 8.24 2.96 -5.90
C GLN A 120 7.67 1.55 -6.03
N PHE A 121 6.68 1.18 -5.22
CA PHE A 121 6.02 -0.12 -5.37
C PHE A 121 5.36 -0.28 -6.76
N VAL A 122 4.73 0.78 -7.29
CA VAL A 122 4.20 0.78 -8.67
C VAL A 122 5.30 0.52 -9.69
N LEU A 123 6.48 1.16 -9.56
CA LEU A 123 7.62 0.89 -10.44
C LEU A 123 8.14 -0.54 -10.32
N GLU A 124 8.23 -1.08 -9.11
CA GLU A 124 8.65 -2.46 -8.89
C GLU A 124 7.72 -3.45 -9.61
N VAL A 125 6.40 -3.22 -9.55
CA VAL A 125 5.43 -4.02 -10.32
C VAL A 125 5.60 -3.78 -11.82
N ALA A 126 5.77 -2.53 -12.27
CA ALA A 126 5.98 -2.20 -13.67
C ALA A 126 7.24 -2.85 -14.25
N ALA A 127 8.32 -2.97 -13.48
CA ALA A 127 9.55 -3.64 -13.88
C ALA A 127 9.33 -5.13 -14.20
N THR A 128 8.39 -5.79 -13.50
CA THR A 128 8.01 -7.18 -13.82
C THR A 128 7.24 -7.33 -15.14
N LEU A 129 6.69 -6.22 -15.66
CA LEU A 129 5.87 -6.16 -16.87
C LEU A 129 6.57 -5.36 -17.98
N LYS A 130 7.87 -5.05 -17.84
CA LYS A 130 8.58 -4.10 -18.70
C LYS A 130 8.44 -4.39 -20.20
N ASP A 131 8.39 -5.67 -20.56
CA ASP A 131 8.33 -6.13 -21.95
C ASP A 131 6.91 -5.96 -22.56
N ASP A 132 5.88 -5.85 -21.71
CA ASP A 132 4.48 -5.68 -22.09
C ASP A 132 4.02 -4.20 -22.06
N LEU A 133 4.83 -3.32 -21.47
CA LEU A 133 4.51 -1.89 -21.36
C LEU A 133 4.76 -1.15 -22.68
N THR A 134 3.78 -0.38 -23.11
CA THR A 134 3.94 0.48 -24.29
C THR A 134 4.85 1.66 -23.97
N LYS A 135 5.57 2.18 -24.97
CA LYS A 135 6.44 3.36 -24.83
C LYS A 135 5.76 4.54 -24.12
N GLY A 136 4.51 4.83 -24.47
CA GLY A 136 3.76 5.93 -23.84
C GLY A 136 3.48 5.72 -22.34
N LYS A 137 3.40 4.47 -21.87
CA LYS A 137 3.28 4.15 -20.43
C LYS A 137 4.63 4.30 -19.74
N ILE A 138 5.71 3.84 -20.36
CA ILE A 138 7.09 4.00 -19.88
C ILE A 138 7.43 5.48 -19.73
N ASP A 139 7.19 6.28 -20.77
CA ASP A 139 7.44 7.73 -20.76
C ASP A 139 6.64 8.43 -19.66
N PHE A 140 5.39 8.01 -19.41
CA PHE A 140 4.60 8.56 -18.32
C PHE A 140 5.19 8.21 -16.96
N LEU A 141 5.50 6.93 -16.70
CA LEU A 141 6.05 6.48 -15.43
C LEU A 141 7.39 7.16 -15.11
N ALA A 142 8.25 7.33 -16.12
CA ALA A 142 9.51 8.06 -16.00
C ALA A 142 9.29 9.52 -15.61
N ASN A 143 8.42 10.24 -16.32
CA ASN A 143 8.09 11.63 -15.99
C ASN A 143 7.42 11.75 -14.61
N TRP A 144 6.55 10.81 -14.27
CA TRP A 144 5.83 10.78 -12.99
C TRP A 144 6.79 10.59 -11.81
N MET A 145 7.87 9.85 -12.02
CA MET A 145 8.93 9.62 -11.04
C MET A 145 10.06 10.65 -11.13
N ASN A 146 10.01 11.55 -12.13
CA ASN A 146 11.07 12.51 -12.44
C ASN A 146 12.44 11.83 -12.68
N ILE A 147 12.43 10.72 -13.42
CA ILE A 147 13.59 9.91 -13.82
C ILE A 147 13.66 9.88 -15.35
N ASP A 148 14.86 9.74 -15.91
CA ASP A 148 15.02 9.53 -17.35
C ASP A 148 14.38 8.20 -17.79
N PRO A 149 13.59 8.15 -18.88
CA PRO A 149 12.98 6.91 -19.37
C PRO A 149 13.96 5.75 -19.59
N SER A 150 15.21 6.03 -19.94
CA SER A 150 16.25 5.01 -20.12
C SER A 150 16.70 4.36 -18.80
N LEU A 151 16.55 5.06 -17.67
CA LEU A 151 16.97 4.61 -16.34
C LEU A 151 15.80 4.08 -15.49
N LEU A 152 14.59 4.02 -16.04
CA LEU A 152 13.38 3.69 -15.26
C LEU A 152 13.41 2.29 -14.63
N PHE A 153 14.07 1.34 -15.31
CA PHE A 153 14.13 -0.07 -14.93
C PHE A 153 15.57 -0.60 -14.81
N GLU A 154 16.57 0.29 -14.81
CA GLU A 154 17.98 -0.05 -14.56
C GLU A 154 18.29 -0.03 -13.06
#